data_AF-A0A3C2BCC2-F1
#
_entry.id   AF-A0A3C2BCC2-F1
#
_cell.length_a   1.000
_cell.length_b   1.000
_cell.length_c   1.000
_cell.angle_alpha   90.00
_cell.angle_beta   90.00
_cell.angle_gamma   90.00
#
_symmetry.space_group_name_H-M   'P 1'
#
loop_
_entity.id
_entity.type
_entity.pdbx_description
1 polymer ?
#
loop_
_entity_poly.entity_id
_entity_poly.type
_entity_poly.pdbx_seq_one_letter_code
_entity_poly.pdbx_strand_id
1 'polypeptide(L)'
;MNVKKFNYTFEAIMIILGIIIIVNPAVIDTIFNIFGIIIVGYNVFKFVMGRLGKAPEYPMLRFICGLLLGIGVSAIPHMVKFGIPLVLGCFVLYNGIERLIFSYQIKQHGGNSGNPLIMGIIFSLLGIIVIINPFKTSALLFRILGIVLAGIGVMRIVSNIRVKKQNEDIIPDIIEGTFRSKD
;
A
#
# COMPACT_ATOMS: atom_id res chain seq x y z
N MET A 1 28.23 7.23 18.04
CA MET A 1 26.79 7.57 18.11
C MET A 1 26.45 8.45 16.91
N ASN A 2 25.97 7.87 15.80
CA ASN A 2 25.80 8.56 14.51
C ASN A 2 24.31 8.90 14.32
N VAL A 3 23.91 10.04 14.85
CA VAL A 3 22.51 10.49 14.83
C VAL A 3 22.25 11.25 13.54
N LYS A 4 21.48 10.62 12.65
CA LYS A 4 20.56 11.25 11.69
C LYS A 4 21.18 12.10 10.56
N LYS A 5 21.76 11.43 9.56
CA LYS A 5 21.39 11.78 8.17
C LYS A 5 19.94 11.37 7.98
N PHE A 6 19.01 12.27 8.32
CA PHE A 6 17.59 12.10 8.03
C PHE A 6 17.44 11.87 6.52
N ASN A 7 16.86 10.72 6.16
CA ASN A 7 17.05 10.06 4.89
C ASN A 7 16.07 10.63 3.83
N TYR A 8 16.32 11.85 3.35
CA TYR A 8 15.53 12.51 2.28
C TYR A 8 15.34 11.62 1.04
N THR A 9 16.29 10.72 0.78
CA THR A 9 16.23 9.69 -0.26
C THR A 9 15.04 8.75 -0.09
N PHE A 10 14.73 8.31 1.13
CA PHE A 10 13.60 7.41 1.39
C PHE A 10 12.25 8.11 1.14
N GLU A 11 12.15 9.39 1.50
CA GLU A 11 10.93 10.19 1.30
C GLU A 11 10.69 10.48 -0.20
N ALA A 12 11.74 10.81 -0.95
CA ALA A 12 11.67 10.98 -2.39
C ALA A 12 11.26 9.69 -3.11
N ILE A 13 11.80 8.54 -2.69
CA ILE A 13 11.43 7.22 -3.24
C ILE A 13 9.94 6.93 -3.02
N MET A 14 9.40 7.23 -1.84
CA MET A 14 7.97 7.04 -1.56
C MET A 14 7.07 7.90 -2.45
N ILE A 15 7.45 9.15 -2.70
CA ILE A 15 6.69 10.05 -3.60
C ILE A 15 6.73 9.52 -5.04
N ILE A 16 7.92 9.15 -5.53
CA ILE A 16 8.08 8.62 -6.89
C ILE A 16 7.29 7.32 -7.06
N LEU A 17 7.38 6.39 -6.11
CA LEU A 17 6.60 5.15 -6.11
C LEU A 17 5.10 5.43 -6.07
N GLY A 18 4.66 6.37 -5.23
CA GLY A 18 3.26 6.79 -5.15
C GLY A 18 2.75 7.31 -6.49
N ILE A 19 3.51 8.18 -7.17
CA ILE A 19 3.16 8.72 -8.48
C ILE A 19 3.09 7.62 -9.54
N ILE A 20 4.07 6.71 -9.58
CA ILE A 20 4.08 5.58 -10.52
C ILE A 20 2.83 4.73 -10.36
N ILE A 21 2.44 4.43 -9.12
CA ILE A 21 1.23 3.63 -8.82
C ILE A 21 -0.04 4.38 -9.23
N ILE A 22 -0.11 5.71 -9.05
CA ILE A 22 -1.26 6.53 -9.47
C ILE A 22 -1.43 6.50 -10.99
N VAL A 23 -0.33 6.73 -11.72
CA VAL A 23 -0.33 6.82 -13.19
C VAL A 23 -0.73 5.49 -13.79
N ASN A 24 -0.15 4.39 -13.30
CA ASN A 24 -0.50 3.06 -13.79
C ASN A 24 -0.46 2.00 -12.67
N PRO A 25 -1.63 1.60 -12.12
CA PRO A 25 -1.68 0.55 -11.11
C PRO A 25 -1.26 -0.82 -11.67
N ALA A 26 -1.23 -1.00 -13.00
CA ALA A 26 -0.75 -2.23 -13.63
C ALA A 26 0.77 -2.43 -13.54
N VAL A 27 1.51 -1.42 -13.05
CA VAL A 27 2.95 -1.55 -12.77
C VAL A 27 3.20 -2.65 -11.73
N ILE A 28 2.30 -2.82 -10.76
CA ILE A 28 2.42 -3.88 -9.76
C ILE A 28 2.35 -5.25 -10.43
N ASP A 29 1.38 -5.49 -11.33
CA ASP A 29 1.30 -6.77 -12.05
C ASP A 29 2.53 -7.01 -12.91
N THR A 30 2.99 -5.96 -13.58
CA THR A 30 4.13 -6.03 -14.50
C THR A 30 5.40 -6.43 -13.76
N ILE A 31 5.67 -5.82 -12.60
CA ILE A 31 6.85 -6.14 -11.79
C ILE A 31 6.83 -7.60 -11.35
N PHE A 32 5.72 -8.06 -10.76
CA PHE A 32 5.61 -9.44 -10.27
C PHE A 32 5.68 -10.47 -11.40
N ASN A 33 5.09 -10.17 -12.56
CA ASN A 33 5.16 -11.04 -13.73
C ASN A 33 6.60 -11.12 -14.28
N ILE A 34 7.33 -10.00 -14.32
CA ILE A 34 8.76 -10.00 -14.71
C ILE A 34 9.57 -10.90 -13.77
N PHE A 35 9.39 -10.78 -12.46
CA PHE A 35 10.07 -11.66 -11.49
C PHE A 35 9.70 -13.12 -11.70
N GLY A 36 8.42 -13.43 -11.92
CA GLY A 36 7.96 -14.79 -12.21
C GLY A 36 8.60 -15.38 -13.47
N ILE A 37 8.65 -14.62 -14.57
CA ILE A 37 9.30 -15.02 -15.82
C ILE A 37 10.80 -15.25 -15.62
N ILE A 38 11.49 -14.38 -14.87
CA ILE A 38 12.92 -14.56 -14.57
C ILE A 38 13.16 -15.86 -13.80
N ILE A 39 12.33 -16.16 -12.79
CA ILE A 39 12.43 -17.40 -12.00
C ILE A 39 12.19 -18.61 -12.90
N VAL A 40 11.14 -18.60 -13.71
CA VAL A 40 10.84 -19.69 -14.67
C VAL A 40 11.99 -19.87 -15.65
N GLY A 41 12.46 -18.78 -16.28
CA GLY A 41 13.54 -18.79 -17.25
C GLY A 41 14.85 -19.34 -16.68
N TYR A 42 15.20 -18.96 -15.45
CA TYR A 42 16.38 -19.49 -14.77
C TYR A 42 16.29 -21.00 -14.52
N ASN A 43 15.14 -21.49 -14.07
CA ASN A 43 14.92 -22.91 -13.83
C ASN A 43 14.94 -23.72 -15.14
N VAL A 44 14.34 -23.20 -16.20
CA VAL A 44 14.40 -23.80 -17.55
C VAL A 44 15.83 -23.84 -18.07
N PHE A 45 16.57 -22.73 -17.97
CA PHE A 45 17.96 -22.67 -18.41
C PHE A 45 18.83 -23.70 -17.70
N LYS A 46 18.73 -23.81 -16.37
CA LYS A 46 19.47 -24.82 -15.60
C LYS A 46 19.07 -26.25 -15.94
N PHE A 47 17.79 -26.51 -16.15
CA PHE A 47 17.31 -27.83 -16.55
C PHE A 47 17.86 -28.25 -17.92
N VAL A 48 17.81 -27.36 -18.91
CA VAL A 48 18.35 -27.61 -20.26
C VAL A 48 19.86 -27.81 -20.21
N MET A 49 20.60 -26.95 -19.50
CA MET A 49 22.06 -27.05 -19.42
C MET A 49 22.53 -28.33 -18.70
N GLY A 50 21.77 -28.79 -17.69
CA GLY A 50 22.00 -30.08 -17.04
C GLY A 50 21.75 -31.27 -17.98
N ARG A 51 20.74 -31.19 -18.87
CA ARG A 51 20.47 -32.22 -19.89
C ARG A 51 21.52 -32.26 -21.01
N LEU A 52 22.15 -31.13 -21.30
CA LEU A 52 23.23 -31.03 -22.29
C LEU A 52 24.61 -31.43 -21.74
N GLY A 53 24.70 -31.83 -20.46
CA GLY A 53 25.96 -32.20 -19.81
C GLY A 53 26.93 -31.04 -19.59
N LYS A 54 26.48 -29.79 -19.79
CA LYS A 54 27.31 -28.58 -19.63
C LYS A 54 27.18 -27.94 -18.24
N ALA A 55 26.34 -28.50 -17.38
CA ALA A 55 26.15 -28.09 -16.00
C ALA A 55 25.84 -29.32 -15.12
N PRO A 56 25.98 -29.21 -13.78
CA PRO A 56 25.58 -30.29 -12.86
C PRO A 56 24.13 -30.71 -13.09
N GLU A 57 23.84 -31.99 -12.87
CA GLU A 57 22.48 -32.52 -12.97
C GLU A 57 21.51 -31.67 -12.13
N TYR A 58 20.45 -31.20 -12.79
CA TYR A 58 19.43 -30.40 -12.15
C TYR A 58 18.24 -31.30 -11.81
N PRO A 59 17.96 -31.58 -10.51
CA PRO A 59 16.91 -32.52 -10.13
C PRO A 59 15.55 -32.10 -10.67
N MET A 60 14.80 -33.06 -11.20
CA MET A 60 13.48 -32.80 -11.81
C MET A 60 12.48 -32.20 -10.81
N LEU A 61 12.54 -32.61 -9.54
CA LEU A 61 11.75 -32.03 -8.46
C LEU A 61 12.03 -30.53 -8.29
N ARG A 62 13.31 -30.12 -8.34
CA ARG A 62 13.71 -28.72 -8.18
C ARG A 62 13.25 -27.86 -9.34
N PHE A 63 13.24 -28.42 -10.55
CA PHE A 63 12.65 -27.78 -11.73
C PHE A 63 11.15 -27.55 -11.57
N ILE A 64 10.40 -28.59 -11.19
CA ILE A 64 8.94 -28.51 -10.97
C ILE A 64 8.62 -27.48 -9.88
N CYS A 65 9.29 -27.54 -8.73
CA CYS A 65 9.10 -26.56 -7.66
C CYS A 65 9.44 -25.13 -8.11
N GLY A 66 10.51 -24.95 -8.89
CA GLY A 66 10.89 -23.65 -9.44
C GLY A 66 9.86 -23.07 -10.41
N LEU A 67 9.25 -23.92 -11.25
CA LEU A 67 8.15 -23.50 -12.12
C LEU A 67 6.90 -23.11 -11.32
N LEU A 68 6.50 -23.94 -10.35
CA LEU A 68 5.36 -23.64 -9.49
C LEU A 68 5.57 -22.34 -8.72
N LEU A 69 6.78 -22.08 -8.23
CA LEU A 69 7.12 -20.81 -7.58
C LEU A 69 7.03 -19.63 -8.54
N GLY A 70 7.59 -19.71 -9.75
CA GLY A 70 7.54 -18.60 -10.70
C GLY A 70 6.13 -18.27 -11.19
N ILE A 71 5.31 -19.30 -11.43
CA ILE A 71 3.88 -19.15 -11.75
C ILE A 71 3.13 -18.59 -10.54
N GLY A 72 3.38 -19.12 -9.34
CA GLY A 72 2.78 -18.66 -8.10
C GLY A 72 3.03 -17.18 -7.85
N VAL A 73 4.28 -16.72 -8.00
CA VAL A 73 4.65 -15.30 -7.87
C VAL A 73 3.87 -14.41 -8.84
N SER A 74 3.68 -14.87 -10.08
CA SER A 74 2.91 -14.13 -11.09
C SER A 74 1.41 -14.10 -10.81
N ALA A 75 0.89 -15.05 -10.04
CA ALA A 75 -0.52 -15.12 -9.65
C ALA A 75 -0.85 -14.24 -8.42
N ILE A 76 0.14 -13.88 -7.59
CA ILE A 76 -0.05 -13.05 -6.39
C ILE A 76 -0.81 -11.75 -6.68
N PRO A 77 -0.43 -10.92 -7.68
CA PRO A 77 -1.13 -9.65 -7.95
C PRO A 77 -2.62 -9.86 -8.25
N HIS A 78 -2.95 -10.96 -8.94
CA HIS A 78 -4.33 -11.30 -9.27
C HIS A 78 -5.14 -11.66 -8.03
N MET A 79 -4.56 -12.45 -7.13
CA MET A 79 -5.18 -12.79 -5.84
C MET A 79 -5.40 -11.56 -4.98
N VAL A 80 -4.42 -10.65 -4.93
CA VAL A 80 -4.51 -9.41 -4.14
C VAL A 80 -5.61 -8.49 -4.69
N LYS A 81 -5.69 -8.33 -6.01
CA LYS A 81 -6.74 -7.52 -6.67
C LYS A 81 -8.15 -8.03 -6.44
N PHE A 82 -8.31 -9.33 -6.22
CA PHE A 82 -9.61 -9.90 -5.89
C PHE A 82 -9.89 -9.87 -4.38
N GLY A 83 -8.90 -10.26 -3.56
CA GLY A 83 -9.06 -10.41 -2.12
C GLY A 83 -9.26 -9.08 -1.38
N ILE A 84 -8.48 -8.05 -1.71
CA ILE A 84 -8.57 -6.76 -1.00
C ILE A 84 -9.95 -6.10 -1.17
N PRO A 85 -10.48 -5.91 -2.40
CA PRO A 85 -11.80 -5.31 -2.56
C PRO A 85 -12.93 -6.14 -1.97
N LEU A 86 -12.81 -7.47 -1.95
CA LEU A 86 -13.81 -8.34 -1.35
C LEU A 86 -13.93 -8.09 0.16
N VAL A 87 -12.80 -8.11 0.88
CA VAL A 87 -12.77 -7.86 2.32
C VAL A 87 -13.24 -6.43 2.64
N LEU A 88 -12.78 -5.45 1.87
CA LEU A 88 -13.23 -4.06 2.02
C LEU A 88 -14.72 -3.88 1.71
N GLY A 89 -15.24 -4.52 0.66
CA GLY A 89 -16.65 -4.48 0.30
C GLY A 89 -17.53 -5.02 1.41
N CYS A 90 -17.15 -6.16 2.00
CA CYS A 90 -17.82 -6.72 3.18
C CYS A 90 -17.79 -5.75 4.38
N PHE A 91 -16.64 -5.13 4.66
CA PHE A 91 -16.51 -4.16 5.75
C PHE A 91 -17.38 -2.91 5.53
N VAL A 92 -17.39 -2.39 4.30
CA VAL A 92 -18.20 -1.23 3.91
C VAL A 92 -19.70 -1.54 4.02
N LEU A 93 -20.13 -2.74 3.60
CA LEU A 93 -21.50 -3.21 3.79
C LEU A 93 -21.88 -3.31 5.26
N TYR A 94 -21.02 -3.91 6.09
CA TYR A 94 -21.25 -4.02 7.53
C TYR A 94 -21.47 -2.64 8.17
N ASN A 95 -20.59 -1.68 7.89
CA ASN A 95 -20.73 -0.30 8.37
C ASN A 95 -21.99 0.41 7.81
N GLY A 96 -22.37 0.12 6.56
CA GLY A 96 -23.58 0.63 5.95
C GLY A 96 -24.84 0.15 6.69
N ILE A 97 -24.89 -1.14 7.01
CA ILE A 97 -26.00 -1.74 7.77
C ILE A 97 -26.07 -1.20 9.20
N GLU A 98 -24.94 -1.09 9.91
CA GLU A 98 -24.92 -0.49 11.26
C GLU A 98 -25.49 0.94 11.25
N ARG A 99 -25.09 1.78 10.28
CA ARG A 99 -25.59 3.16 10.16
C ARG A 99 -27.08 3.21 9.83
N LEU A 100 -27.59 2.29 9.01
CA LEU A 100 -29.03 2.16 8.74
C LEU A 100 -29.80 1.85 10.04
N ILE A 101 -29.34 0.86 10.80
CA ILE A 101 -29.93 0.47 12.09
C ILE A 101 -29.86 1.64 13.09
N PHE A 102 -28.74 2.35 13.18
CA PHE A 102 -28.56 3.48 14.09
C PHE A 102 -29.48 4.66 13.75
N SER A 103 -29.66 4.96 12.46
CA SER A 103 -30.59 6.01 12.02
C SER A 103 -32.05 5.66 12.31
N TYR A 104 -32.41 4.38 12.25
CA TYR A 104 -33.74 3.89 12.59
C TYR A 104 -34.01 4.05 14.10
N GLN A 105 -33.00 3.80 14.93
CA GLN A 105 -33.08 4.05 16.38
C GLN A 105 -33.20 5.55 16.73
N ILE A 106 -32.47 6.42 16.03
CA ILE A 106 -32.58 7.90 16.20
C ILE A 106 -33.97 8.40 15.77
N LYS A 107 -34.55 7.80 14.73
CA LYS A 107 -35.89 8.15 14.24
C LYS A 107 -37.00 7.77 15.22
N GLN A 108 -36.81 6.70 16.01
CA GLN A 108 -37.75 6.31 17.08
C GLN A 108 -37.68 7.22 18.33
N HIS A 109 -36.57 7.92 18.57
CA HIS A 109 -36.36 8.78 19.74
C HIS A 109 -36.58 10.28 19.46
N GLY A 110 -37.21 10.64 18.33
CA GLY A 110 -37.59 12.03 18.02
C GLY A 110 -36.47 12.95 17.52
N GLY A 111 -35.29 12.41 17.18
CA GLY A 111 -34.16 13.18 16.64
C GLY A 111 -34.16 13.28 15.11
N ASN A 112 -33.66 14.40 14.55
CA ASN A 112 -33.54 14.62 13.11
C ASN A 112 -32.62 13.56 12.45
N SER A 113 -33.25 12.56 11.84
CA SER A 113 -32.60 11.30 11.43
C SER A 113 -32.18 11.28 9.95
N GLY A 114 -32.31 12.40 9.23
CA GLY A 114 -32.02 12.49 7.79
C GLY A 114 -30.56 12.21 7.44
N ASN A 115 -29.61 12.81 8.16
CA ASN A 115 -28.17 12.70 7.88
C ASN A 115 -27.60 11.27 7.98
N PRO A 116 -27.87 10.49 9.04
CA PRO A 116 -27.32 9.13 9.17
C PRO A 116 -27.98 8.10 8.23
N LEU A 117 -29.25 8.30 7.85
CA LEU A 117 -30.00 7.41 6.95
C LEU A 117 -29.45 7.44 5.52
N ILE A 118 -29.23 8.66 5.00
CA ILE A 118 -28.68 8.89 3.66
C ILE A 118 -27.26 8.33 3.56
N MET A 119 -26.45 8.52 4.61
CA MET A 119 -25.11 7.93 4.69
C MET A 119 -25.18 6.40 4.67
N GLY A 120 -26.04 5.76 5.46
CA GLY A 120 -26.18 4.30 5.48
C GLY A 120 -26.56 3.70 4.12
N ILE A 121 -27.47 4.35 3.37
CA ILE A 121 -27.85 3.94 2.01
C ILE A 121 -26.66 4.06 1.05
N ILE A 122 -25.93 5.18 1.09
CA ILE A 122 -24.76 5.41 0.24
C ILE A 122 -23.67 4.37 0.52
N PHE A 123 -23.35 4.10 1.79
CA PHE A 123 -22.35 3.10 2.17
C PHE A 123 -22.77 1.67 1.77
N SER A 124 -24.05 1.31 1.93
CA SER A 124 -24.55 -0.01 1.46
C SER A 124 -24.46 -0.15 -0.05
N LEU A 125 -24.88 0.86 -0.82
CA LEU A 125 -24.78 0.84 -2.29
C LEU A 125 -23.33 0.75 -2.75
N LEU A 126 -22.43 1.53 -2.11
CA LEU A 126 -20.99 1.46 -2.38
C LEU A 126 -20.44 0.04 -2.13
N GLY A 127 -20.80 -0.59 -1.02
CA GLY A 127 -20.37 -1.96 -0.71
C GLY A 127 -20.85 -2.98 -1.76
N ILE A 128 -22.09 -2.87 -2.23
CA ILE A 128 -22.62 -3.73 -3.30
C ILE A 128 -21.84 -3.52 -4.61
N ILE A 129 -21.60 -2.26 -4.99
CA ILE A 129 -20.85 -1.91 -6.22
C ILE A 129 -19.42 -2.47 -6.16
N VAL A 130 -18.77 -2.38 -5.00
CA VAL A 130 -17.43 -2.91 -4.76
C VAL A 130 -17.38 -4.43 -4.98
N ILE A 131 -18.40 -5.16 -4.50
CA ILE A 131 -18.49 -6.62 -4.61
C ILE A 131 -18.83 -7.07 -6.04
N ILE A 132 -19.70 -6.36 -6.75
CA ILE A 132 -20.06 -6.71 -8.13
C ILE A 132 -18.87 -6.50 -9.08
N ASN A 133 -18.03 -5.49 -8.83
CA ASN A 133 -16.87 -5.18 -9.67
C ASN A 133 -15.58 -5.05 -8.85
N PRO A 134 -15.02 -6.15 -8.31
CA PRO A 134 -13.83 -6.12 -7.47
C PRO A 134 -12.61 -5.68 -8.28
N PHE A 135 -12.48 -6.08 -9.55
CA PHE A 135 -11.34 -5.72 -10.40
C PHE A 135 -11.25 -4.21 -10.67
N LYS A 136 -12.36 -3.56 -11.03
CA LYS A 136 -12.38 -2.10 -11.24
C LYS A 136 -12.12 -1.36 -9.93
N THR A 137 -12.70 -1.85 -8.84
CA THR A 137 -12.52 -1.28 -7.51
C THR A 137 -11.07 -1.41 -7.04
N SER A 138 -10.41 -2.54 -7.32
CA SER A 138 -8.99 -2.75 -6.98
C SER A 138 -8.10 -1.68 -7.59
N ALA A 139 -8.30 -1.34 -8.87
CA ALA A 139 -7.52 -0.31 -9.54
C ALA A 139 -7.73 1.07 -8.90
N LEU A 140 -8.97 1.38 -8.50
CA LEU A 140 -9.28 2.62 -7.79
C LEU A 140 -8.61 2.65 -6.40
N LEU A 141 -8.67 1.53 -5.66
CA LEU A 141 -8.04 1.39 -4.35
C LEU A 141 -6.52 1.56 -4.44
N PHE A 142 -5.87 0.94 -5.42
CA PHE A 142 -4.43 1.12 -5.64
C PHE A 142 -4.08 2.57 -6.00
N ARG A 143 -4.91 3.28 -6.76
CA ARG A 143 -4.72 4.72 -7.00
C ARG A 143 -4.84 5.53 -5.72
N ILE A 144 -5.84 5.25 -4.88
CA ILE A 144 -6.00 5.91 -3.58
C ILE A 144 -4.79 5.63 -2.69
N LEU A 145 -4.31 4.38 -2.64
CA LEU A 145 -3.10 4.01 -1.91
C LEU A 145 -1.88 4.78 -2.43
N GLY A 146 -1.74 4.95 -3.75
CA GLY A 146 -0.67 5.77 -4.34
C GLY A 146 -0.75 7.24 -3.91
N ILE A 147 -1.95 7.83 -3.88
CA ILE A 147 -2.18 9.21 -3.40
C ILE A 147 -1.82 9.34 -1.92
N VAL A 148 -2.29 8.42 -1.09
CA VAL A 148 -1.99 8.40 0.35
C VAL A 148 -0.49 8.26 0.57
N LEU A 149 0.18 7.37 -0.17
CA LEU A 149 1.62 7.16 -0.08
C LEU A 149 2.41 8.41 -0.47
N ALA A 150 2.04 9.06 -1.56
CA ALA A 150 2.64 10.34 -1.96
C ALA A 150 2.42 11.42 -0.90
N GLY A 151 1.21 11.52 -0.36
CA GLY A 151 0.87 12.45 0.72
C GLY A 151 1.68 12.24 1.99
N ILE A 152 1.90 10.98 2.41
CA ILE A 152 2.75 10.63 3.55
C ILE A 152 4.20 11.06 3.29
N GLY A 153 4.72 10.84 2.07
CA GLY A 153 6.06 11.28 1.68
C GLY A 153 6.22 12.80 1.81
N VAL A 154 5.26 13.56 1.28
CA VAL A 154 5.25 15.03 1.38
C VAL A 154 5.18 15.50 2.83
N MET A 155 4.27 14.93 3.64
CA MET A 155 4.13 15.29 5.06
C MET A 155 5.42 15.07 5.84
N ARG A 156 6.14 13.97 5.57
CA ARG A 156 7.43 13.68 6.21
C ARG A 156 8.52 14.70 5.86
N ILE A 157 8.60 15.12 4.60
CA ILE A 157 9.54 16.17 4.18
C ILE A 157 9.22 17.47 4.93
N VAL A 158 7.95 17.86 4.99
CA VAL A 158 7.52 19.08 5.71
C VAL A 158 7.85 18.99 7.19
N SER A 159 7.62 17.85 7.85
CA SER A 159 7.96 17.67 9.26
C SER A 159 9.47 17.75 9.51
N ASN A 160 10.29 17.18 8.61
CA ASN A 160 11.75 17.20 8.75
C ASN A 160 12.30 18.64 8.63
N ILE A 161 11.74 19.45 7.73
CA ILE A 161 12.13 20.86 7.57
C ILE A 161 11.76 21.66 8.83
N ARG A 162 10.55 21.46 9.38
CA ARG A 162 10.09 22.16 10.60
C ARG A 162 10.95 21.81 11.81
N VAL A 163 11.31 20.53 11.99
CA VAL A 163 12.17 20.09 13.10
C VAL A 163 13.59 20.64 12.97
N LYS A 164 14.14 20.73 11.76
CA LYS A 164 15.46 21.33 11.55
C LYS A 164 15.45 22.82 11.92
N LYS A 165 14.43 23.55 11.45
CA LYS A 165 14.26 24.99 11.76
C LYS A 165 14.08 25.23 13.26
N GLN A 166 13.27 24.42 13.92
CA GLN A 166 13.07 24.50 15.38
C GLN A 166 14.38 24.25 16.16
N ASN A 167 15.21 23.31 15.73
CA ASN A 167 16.50 23.08 16.39
C ASN A 167 17.51 24.21 16.12
N GLU A 168 17.51 24.82 14.93
CA GLU A 168 18.35 25.98 14.61
C GLU A 168 17.95 27.23 15.41
N ASP A 169 16.66 27.44 15.66
CA ASP A 169 16.16 28.60 16.41
C ASP A 169 16.32 28.43 17.93
N ILE A 170 16.19 27.20 18.46
CA ILE A 170 16.19 26.94 19.92
C ILE A 170 17.60 26.72 20.49
N ILE A 171 18.50 26.05 19.77
CA ILE A 171 19.83 25.68 20.29
C ILE A 171 20.69 26.91 20.65
N PRO A 172 20.75 27.99 19.86
CA PRO A 172 21.53 29.19 20.22
C PRO A 172 21.02 29.86 21.49
N ASP A 173 19.69 29.97 21.65
CA ASP A 173 19.05 30.69 22.76
C ASP A 173 19.23 29.94 24.10
N ILE A 174 19.17 28.61 24.08
CA ILE A 174 19.47 27.78 25.27
C ILE A 174 20.95 27.91 25.68
N ILE A 175 21.86 27.91 24.70
CA ILE A 175 23.30 28.03 24.95
C ILE A 175 23.59 29.41 25.57
N GLU A 176 23.08 30.49 24.99
CA GLU A 176 23.31 31.86 25.45
C GLU A 176 22.65 32.14 26.82
N GLY A 177 21.44 31.60 27.06
CA GLY A 177 20.79 31.64 28.37
C GLY A 177 21.54 30.87 29.46
N THR A 178 22.23 29.77 29.11
CA THR A 178 23.03 28.97 30.06
C THR A 178 24.33 29.67 30.44
N PHE A 179 24.93 30.44 29.52
CA PHE A 179 26.14 31.22 29.84
C PHE A 179 25.83 32.43 30.72
N ARG A 180 24.71 33.13 30.48
CA ARG A 180 24.31 34.29 31.30
C ARG A 180 23.89 33.97 32.73
N SER A 181 23.61 32.71 33.07
CA SER A 181 23.22 32.32 34.44
C SER A 181 24.41 31.91 35.33
N LYS A 182 25.63 31.92 34.80
CA LYS A 182 26.85 31.49 35.52
C LYS A 182 27.76 32.64 35.96
N ASP A 183 27.44 33.87 35.56
CA ASP A 183 28.07 35.11 36.03
C ASP A 183 27.17 35.78 37.09
#